data_AF-A0A6B3HJL9-F1
#
_entry.id   AF-A0A6B3HJL9-F1
#
_cell.length_a   1.000
_cell.length_b   1.000
_cell.length_c   1.000
_cell.angle_alpha   90.00
_cell.angle_beta   90.00
_cell.angle_gamma   90.00
#
_symmetry.space_group_name_H-M   'P 1'
#
loop_
_entity.id
_entity.type
_entity.pdbx_description
1 polymer ?
#
loop_
_entity_poly.entity_id
_entity_poly.type
_entity_poly.pdbx_seq_one_letter_code
_entity_poly.pdbx_strand_id
1 'polypeptide(L)' 'GGRRIALTHAGAQTATRTVFMPGSWPLRVGAFTADGSPKPGPALAQDIAGPCCFAGDVVAHGRELPELAEGDFVVLYDTG' A
#
# COMPACT_ATOMS: atom_id res chain seq x y z
N GLY A 1 18.04 -1.42 0.61
CA GLY A 1 17.23 -2.40 -0.13
C GLY A 1 17.06 -3.60 0.74
N GLY A 2 15.83 -4.10 0.91
CA GLY A 2 15.53 -5.20 1.84
C GLY A 2 14.15 -5.13 2.47
N ARG A 3 13.46 -4.00 2.33
CA ARG A 3 12.06 -3.86 2.74
C ARG A 3 11.15 -4.56 1.74
N ARG A 4 10.15 -5.29 2.24
CA ARG A 4 9.13 -5.94 1.39
C ARG A 4 8.30 -4.88 0.69
N ILE A 5 7.90 -5.17 -0.54
CA ILE A 5 7.07 -4.29 -1.35
C ILE A 5 5.89 -5.10 -1.87
N ALA A 6 4.68 -4.70 -1.51
CA ALA A 6 3.46 -5.25 -2.07
C ALA A 6 3.04 -4.41 -3.29
N LEU A 7 2.99 -5.05 -4.45
CA LEU A 7 2.51 -4.41 -5.69
C LEU A 7 0.98 -4.51 -5.74
N THR A 8 0.32 -3.41 -6.04
CA THR A 8 -1.15 -3.33 -6.04
C THR A 8 -1.67 -2.72 -7.33
N HIS A 9 -3.00 -2.67 -7.46
CA HIS A 9 -3.68 -2.05 -8.58
C HIS A 9 -3.86 -0.53 -8.42
N ALA A 10 -3.50 0.04 -7.27
CA ALA A 10 -3.66 1.46 -6.97
C ALA A 10 -2.29 2.13 -6.78
N GLY A 11 -2.07 3.19 -7.53
CA GLY A 11 -0.80 3.91 -7.64
C GLY A 11 -1.01 5.35 -8.05
N ALA A 12 -0.05 5.91 -8.76
CA ALA A 12 -0.07 7.28 -9.27
C ALA A 12 -1.32 7.59 -10.11
N GLN A 13 -1.89 6.59 -10.78
CA GLN A 13 -3.13 6.70 -11.57
C GLN A 13 -4.39 6.96 -10.72
N THR A 14 -4.36 6.71 -9.41
CA THR A 14 -5.51 6.87 -8.51
C THR A 14 -5.18 7.79 -7.32
N ALA A 15 -3.95 7.74 -6.82
CA ALA A 15 -3.46 8.49 -5.65
C ALA A 15 -2.31 9.44 -6.03
N THR A 16 -2.48 10.21 -7.12
CA THR A 16 -1.45 11.08 -7.71
C THR A 16 -0.77 11.98 -6.67
N ARG A 17 -1.55 12.68 -5.84
CA ARG A 17 -1.02 13.63 -4.85
C ARG A 17 -0.15 12.95 -3.79
N THR A 18 -0.51 11.75 -3.36
CA THR A 18 0.27 10.96 -2.41
C THR A 18 1.57 10.49 -3.02
N VAL A 19 1.52 9.97 -4.25
CA VAL A 19 2.73 9.46 -4.92
C VAL A 19 3.74 10.58 -5.18
N PHE A 20 3.29 11.76 -5.62
CA PHE A 20 4.18 12.89 -5.91
C PHE A 20 4.54 13.74 -4.68
N MET A 21 3.74 13.72 -3.62
CA MET A 21 3.95 14.51 -2.40
C MET A 21 3.55 13.72 -1.14
N PRO A 22 4.25 12.60 -0.83
CA PRO A 22 3.82 11.64 0.21
C PRO A 22 3.85 12.21 1.64
N GLY A 23 4.66 13.22 1.91
CA GLY A 23 4.69 13.91 3.20
C GLY A 23 3.50 14.87 3.41
N SER A 24 2.98 15.45 2.33
CA SER A 24 1.86 16.40 2.38
C SER A 24 0.50 15.69 2.27
N TRP A 25 0.46 14.53 1.60
CA TRP A 25 -0.75 13.76 1.36
C TRP A 25 -0.58 12.29 1.78
N PRO A 26 -0.30 12.01 3.06
CA PRO A 26 -0.16 10.64 3.52
C PRO A 26 -1.50 9.91 3.46
N LEU A 27 -1.51 8.67 2.95
CA LEU A 27 -2.67 7.79 3.04
C LEU A 27 -2.49 6.79 4.19
N ARG A 28 -3.59 6.50 4.87
CA ARG A 28 -3.68 5.34 5.75
C ARG A 28 -3.98 4.11 4.90
N VAL A 29 -3.38 2.99 5.25
CA VAL A 29 -3.56 1.70 4.56
C VAL A 29 -4.02 0.63 5.54
N GLY A 30 -4.87 -0.28 5.06
CA GLY A 30 -5.27 -1.50 5.77
C GLY A 30 -5.05 -2.74 4.91
N ALA A 31 -4.78 -3.87 5.55
CA ALA A 31 -4.59 -5.18 4.92
C ALA A 31 -5.78 -6.09 5.26
N PHE A 32 -6.36 -6.72 4.25
CA PHE A 32 -7.53 -7.59 4.35
C PHE A 32 -7.31 -8.87 3.56
N THR A 33 -7.87 -9.97 4.04
CA THR A 33 -7.89 -11.24 3.31
C THR A 33 -8.80 -11.16 2.10
N ALA A 34 -8.72 -12.16 1.21
CA ALA A 34 -9.53 -12.24 -0.01
C ALA A 34 -11.06 -12.28 0.23
N ASP A 35 -11.52 -12.62 1.44
CA ASP A 35 -12.92 -12.56 1.85
C ASP A 35 -13.33 -11.18 2.44
N GLY A 36 -12.40 -10.24 2.51
CA GLY A 36 -12.61 -8.89 3.03
C GLY A 36 -12.49 -8.77 4.56
N SER A 37 -12.10 -9.81 5.28
CA SER A 37 -11.84 -9.71 6.73
C SER A 37 -10.46 -9.07 7.01
N PRO A 38 -10.26 -8.38 8.15
CA PRO A 38 -8.94 -7.84 8.50
C PRO A 38 -7.88 -8.93 8.52
N LYS A 39 -6.75 -8.70 7.85
CA LYS A 39 -5.72 -9.73 7.75
C LYS A 39 -5.09 -10.02 9.12
N PRO A 40 -4.99 -11.29 9.56
CA PRO A 40 -4.31 -11.64 10.81
C PRO A 40 -2.81 -11.83 10.61
N GLY A 41 -2.06 -11.83 11.71
CA GLY A 41 -0.63 -12.15 11.72
C GLY A 41 0.25 -11.05 12.32
N PRO A 42 1.55 -11.32 12.53
CA PRO A 42 2.47 -10.32 13.03
C PRO A 42 2.65 -9.20 12.01
N ALA A 43 2.72 -7.97 12.48
CA ALA A 43 3.03 -6.82 11.64
C ALA A 43 4.52 -6.83 11.25
N LEU A 44 4.79 -6.39 10.02
CA LEU A 44 6.13 -6.12 9.53
C LEU A 44 6.10 -4.91 8.58
N ALA A 45 7.22 -4.20 8.48
CA ALA A 45 7.34 -3.05 7.59
C ALA A 45 7.27 -3.44 6.10
N GLN A 46 6.29 -2.90 5.38
CA GLN A 46 6.12 -3.08 3.93
C GLN A 46 5.88 -1.74 3.22
N ASP A 47 6.40 -1.61 2.00
CA ASP A 47 5.96 -0.56 1.07
C ASP A 47 4.76 -1.06 0.27
N ILE A 48 3.81 -0.16 0.00
CA ILE A 48 2.68 -0.42 -0.89
C ILE A 48 2.91 0.35 -2.18
N ALA A 49 3.17 -0.39 -3.26
CA ALA A 49 3.46 0.15 -4.57
C ALA A 49 2.28 0.01 -5.53
N GLY A 50 2.18 0.95 -6.46
CA GLY A 50 1.25 0.91 -7.57
C GLY A 50 1.84 0.26 -8.83
N PRO A 51 1.03 0.14 -9.89
CA PRO A 51 1.40 -0.58 -11.11
C PRO A 51 2.21 0.24 -12.13
N CYS A 52 2.41 1.55 -11.93
CA CYS A 52 3.08 2.40 -12.91
C CYS A 52 4.59 2.12 -12.96
N CYS A 53 5.16 2.19 -14.16
CA CYS A 53 6.55 1.83 -14.43
C CYS A 53 7.58 2.89 -14.00
N PHE A 54 7.53 3.36 -12.75
CA PHE A 54 8.57 4.20 -12.17
C PHE A 54 8.76 3.87 -10.68
N ALA A 55 10.00 3.93 -10.20
CA ALA A 55 10.36 3.53 -8.84
C ALA A 55 9.64 4.30 -7.73
N GLY A 56 9.11 5.49 -8.07
CA GLY A 56 8.38 6.34 -7.15
C GLY A 56 6.91 5.99 -6.99
N ASP A 57 6.36 5.02 -7.72
CA ASP A 57 4.94 4.66 -7.63
C ASP A 57 4.62 3.91 -6.32
N VAL A 58 4.71 4.63 -5.20
CA VAL A 58 4.53 4.11 -3.84
C VAL A 58 3.51 4.97 -3.12
N VAL A 59 2.39 4.35 -2.75
CA VAL A 59 1.28 5.03 -2.08
C VAL A 59 1.45 5.07 -0.56
N ALA A 60 2.24 4.16 0.01
CA ALA A 60 2.58 4.18 1.43
C ALA A 60 3.93 3.52 1.68
N HIS A 61 4.81 4.24 2.39
CA HIS A 61 6.15 3.75 2.73
C HIS A 61 6.20 3.14 4.14
N GLY A 62 6.84 1.97 4.28
CA GLY A 62 7.22 1.36 5.55
C GLY A 62 6.07 1.20 6.54
N ARG A 63 4.94 0.68 6.08
CA ARG A 63 3.75 0.47 6.92
C ARG A 63 3.83 -0.87 7.61
N GLU A 64 3.59 -0.84 8.93
CA GLU A 64 3.47 -2.04 9.75
C GLU A 64 2.13 -2.70 9.47
N LEU A 65 2.16 -3.78 8.69
CA LEU A 65 1.00 -4.56 8.29
C LEU A 65 1.31 -6.06 8.42
N PRO A 66 0.29 -6.90 8.63
CA PRO A 66 0.42 -8.33 8.39
C PRO A 66 0.92 -8.59 6.96
N GLU A 67 1.74 -9.63 6.78
CA GLU A 67 2.39 -9.88 5.49
C GLU A 67 1.37 -10.06 4.35
N LEU A 68 1.34 -9.08 3.44
CA LEU A 68 0.52 -9.15 2.23
C LEU A 68 1.00 -10.25 1.29
N ALA A 69 0.05 -10.98 0.73
CA ALA A 69 0.20 -12.02 -0.27
C ALA A 69 -0.75 -11.77 -1.45
N GLU A 70 -0.54 -12.48 -2.56
CA GLU A 70 -1.45 -12.42 -3.70
C GLU A 70 -2.89 -12.78 -3.29
N GLY A 71 -3.85 -12.01 -3.79
CA GLY A 71 -5.28 -12.17 -3.50
C GLY A 71 -5.78 -11.41 -2.27
N ASP A 72 -4.89 -10.89 -1.41
CA ASP A 72 -5.29 -9.97 -0.35
C ASP A 72 -5.75 -8.62 -0.93
N PHE A 73 -6.58 -7.92 -0.15
CA PHE A 73 -6.93 -6.54 -0.43
C PHE A 73 -6.10 -5.55 0.38
N VAL A 74 -5.59 -4.54 -0.31
CA VAL A 74 -5.04 -3.33 0.31
C VAL A 74 -6.07 -2.22 0.18
N VAL A 75 -6.48 -1.65 1.31
CA VAL A 75 -7.45 -0.55 1.36
C VAL A 75 -6.71 0.76 1.58
N LEU A 76 -6.89 1.71 0.67
CA LEU A 76 -6.41 3.09 0.78
C LEU A 76 -7.54 3.96 1.35
N TYR A 77 -7.44 4.32 2.62
CA TYR A 77 -8.40 5.21 3.26
C TYR A 77 -8.15 6.67 2.86
N ASP A 78 -9.12 7.54 3.13
CA ASP A 78 -9.00 8.99 2.97
C ASP A 78 -8.83 9.44 1.49
N THR A 79 -9.50 8.75 0.57
CA THR A 79 -9.45 8.94 -0.89
C THR A 79 -10.65 9.72 -1.45
N GLY A 80 -11.36 10.49 -0.62
CA GLY A 80 -12.49 11.32 -1.00
C GLY A 80 -12.13 12.68 -1.60
#